data_AF-A0AB34WZ78-F1
#
_entry.id   AF-A0AB34WZ78-F1
#
_cell.length_a   1.000
_cell.length_b   1.000
_cell.length_c   1.000
_cell.angle_alpha   90.00
_cell.angle_beta   90.00
_cell.angle_gamma   90.00
#
_symmetry.space_group_name_H-M   'P 1'
#
loop_
_entity.id
_entity.type
_entity.pdbx_description
1 polymer ?
#
loop_
_entity_poly.entity_id
_entity_poly.type
_entity_poly.pdbx_seq_one_letter_code
_entity_poly.pdbx_strand_id
1 'polypeptide(L)'
;MITSAMVVTDQGTSQAAGPGAAWKNYGNSKLELNARKSIDGSKVAVCATDRQINSPRNKWINYQGRRVIGAGQEYRSNGATFEVKDKVKGTTVVFPAAQEYRVAYLAGQLRGAIDKGDPELGATVYAIHSLSGRLTAEQNRSAQIKQRAAQLVQQAAAYAGPYQMAAPEIKVNPGSTQGTVYLPVPQSAAGRPMSGLKESVTLTGPAHFSSKGQPKTLSTSSVSTAKELPIEVTGPGKVSAQVQVLGLPPVSYEIWEHTRWQDLLIAGPNSQISTSAATSVEPRQFFAVKTQTQSQMRPLEQGAELADTILVKAEEKWGKTTGQETWQTVMIDLSLYGPFSSARGPGQIPTEAQPIKTWQLPATPKNAEEAENGVTISNETDPYKIDQPGFYTFVAAAHRDLQPEDTHLKADYVPNFFEEEETQVLPFSPGVKTQAKVVTDKQGKILTDQVELSGFPDDHPDFVGTGKWKGDEPVVRNDLYCLPQPIKDQDTQGKEPLARVELPAKNGTYTVDKDKDGKPLSLERLKCKDTYVFVTSYEGDSRTQAFRSSETETDEQYALPQAPPPPSSEQTVLSATGASPSAPLSAALIALGCGGLLVSYRARRK
;
A
#
# COMPACT_ATOMS: atom_id res chain seq x y z
N MET A 1 11.00 -1.93 30.88
CA MET A 1 11.36 -3.15 31.61
C MET A 1 12.74 -2.98 32.23
N ILE A 2 12.97 -3.64 33.36
CA ILE A 2 14.00 -3.41 34.38
C ILE A 2 15.39 -3.13 33.80
N THR A 3 15.90 -1.94 34.13
CA THR A 3 17.24 -1.44 33.85
C THR A 3 18.28 -2.20 34.67
N SER A 4 19.27 -2.78 34.01
CA SER A 4 20.49 -3.26 34.64
C SER A 4 21.64 -3.00 33.68
N ALA A 5 22.37 -1.90 33.91
CA ALA A 5 23.62 -1.63 33.22
C ALA A 5 24.64 -2.68 33.68
N MET A 6 24.92 -3.65 32.81
CA MET A 6 25.88 -4.70 33.06
C MET A 6 27.30 -4.11 32.88
N VAL A 7 28.00 -3.89 34.00
CA VAL A 7 29.43 -3.56 33.98
C VAL A 7 30.18 -4.88 33.75
N VAL A 8 30.57 -5.14 32.50
CA VAL A 8 31.46 -6.25 32.17
C VAL A 8 32.88 -5.86 32.58
N THR A 9 33.35 -6.41 33.69
CA THR A 9 34.78 -6.44 34.02
C THR A 9 35.29 -7.81 33.60
N ASP A 10 36.03 -7.86 32.49
CA ASP A 10 36.55 -9.12 31.98
C ASP A 10 37.89 -9.51 32.65
N GLN A 11 37.99 -10.82 32.85
CA GLN A 11 39.15 -11.68 33.13
C GLN A 11 39.85 -11.63 34.50
N GLY A 12 39.45 -12.60 35.32
CA GLY A 12 40.27 -13.15 36.40
C GLY A 12 41.55 -13.78 35.85
N THR A 13 42.67 -13.50 36.52
CA THR A 13 43.94 -14.19 36.30
C THR A 13 44.41 -14.86 37.60
N SER A 14 44.57 -16.18 37.48
CA SER A 14 45.44 -17.11 38.20
C SER A 14 46.29 -16.59 39.36
N GLN A 15 46.14 -17.23 40.52
CA GLN A 15 47.04 -17.13 41.67
C GLN A 15 48.39 -17.82 41.38
N ALA A 16 49.45 -17.05 41.11
CA ALA A 16 50.85 -17.43 41.36
C ALA A 16 51.74 -16.19 41.13
N ALA A 17 52.24 -15.61 42.23
CA ALA A 17 52.84 -14.27 42.37
C ALA A 17 51.82 -13.11 42.36
N GLY A 18 51.75 -12.37 43.47
CA GLY A 18 50.94 -11.16 43.56
C GLY A 18 51.45 -10.05 42.64
N PRO A 19 50.71 -8.94 42.47
CA PRO A 19 51.03 -7.95 41.44
C PRO A 19 52.38 -7.28 41.72
N GLY A 20 53.10 -6.88 40.68
CA GLY A 20 54.38 -6.22 40.82
C GLY A 20 54.56 -5.06 39.87
N ALA A 21 55.36 -4.08 40.28
CA ALA A 21 55.78 -2.97 39.44
C ALA A 21 57.06 -2.33 39.98
N ALA A 22 57.83 -1.72 39.07
CA ALA A 22 58.86 -0.77 39.43
C ALA A 22 58.29 0.65 39.44
N TRP A 23 58.55 1.40 40.51
CA TRP A 23 57.91 2.69 40.78
C TRP A 23 58.89 3.86 40.71
N LYS A 24 58.47 4.93 40.05
CA LYS A 24 59.09 6.25 40.12
C LYS A 24 58.23 7.16 41.01
N ASN A 25 58.87 7.81 41.98
CA ASN A 25 58.19 8.70 42.93
C ASN A 25 58.15 10.14 42.42
N TYR A 26 57.04 10.81 42.68
CA TYR A 26 56.77 12.22 42.35
C TYR A 26 56.17 12.92 43.56
N GLY A 27 56.35 14.24 43.68
CA GLY A 27 55.82 15.03 44.78
C GLY A 27 56.82 15.31 45.88
N ASN A 28 56.30 15.83 47.00
CA ASN A 28 57.13 16.34 48.09
C ASN A 28 57.24 15.32 49.23
N SER A 29 58.38 14.65 49.30
CA SER A 29 58.67 13.65 50.34
C SER A 29 58.70 14.20 51.75
N LYS A 30 59.03 15.49 51.94
CA LYS A 30 59.05 16.13 53.26
C LYS A 30 57.64 16.37 53.80
N LEU A 31 56.67 16.59 52.91
CA LEU A 31 55.26 16.77 53.28
C LEU A 31 54.49 15.45 53.30
N GLU A 32 55.13 14.32 52.97
CA GLU A 32 54.48 13.01 52.82
C GLU A 32 53.33 13.02 51.79
N LEU A 33 53.43 13.91 50.80
CA LEU A 33 52.47 14.08 49.72
C LEU A 33 53.12 13.66 48.40
N ASN A 34 53.25 12.35 48.24
CA ASN A 34 53.92 11.74 47.08
C ASN A 34 52.97 10.78 46.38
N ALA A 35 53.10 10.70 45.07
CA ALA A 35 52.52 9.66 44.26
C ALA A 35 53.62 8.86 43.57
N ARG A 36 53.22 7.74 42.97
CA ARG A 36 54.09 6.87 42.20
C ARG A 36 53.50 6.65 40.82
N LYS A 37 54.35 6.64 39.80
CA LYS A 37 54.02 6.17 38.45
C LYS A 37 54.85 4.93 38.17
N SER A 38 54.23 3.88 37.63
CA SER A 38 54.98 2.70 37.21
C SER A 38 55.91 3.06 36.04
N ILE A 39 57.05 2.37 35.91
CA ILE A 39 58.04 2.66 34.85
C ILE A 39 57.46 2.50 33.44
N ASP A 40 56.54 1.55 33.24
CA ASP A 40 55.79 1.35 31.99
C ASP A 40 54.71 2.42 31.76
N GLY A 41 54.49 3.34 32.72
CA GLY A 41 53.50 4.40 32.66
C GLY A 41 52.04 3.96 32.81
N SER A 42 51.77 2.66 32.98
CA SER A 42 50.42 2.11 32.97
C SER A 42 49.63 2.35 34.26
N LYS A 43 50.30 2.65 35.38
CA LYS A 43 49.70 2.79 36.71
C LYS A 43 50.16 4.07 37.40
N VAL A 44 49.23 4.66 38.14
CA VAL A 44 49.51 5.71 39.12
C VAL A 44 48.98 5.29 40.47
N ALA A 45 49.74 5.58 41.52
CA ALA A 45 49.46 5.09 42.85
C ALA A 45 49.82 6.11 43.93
N VAL A 46 49.19 5.99 45.09
CA VAL A 46 49.54 6.70 46.33
C VAL A 46 49.61 5.71 47.48
N CYS A 47 50.23 6.12 48.59
CA CYS A 47 50.16 5.33 49.82
C CYS A 47 48.68 5.11 50.21
N ALA A 48 48.32 3.89 50.63
CA ALA A 48 46.99 3.56 51.11
C ALA A 48 46.74 4.05 52.56
N THR A 49 47.47 5.08 53.01
CA THR A 49 47.41 5.74 54.33
C THR A 49 47.96 4.92 55.52
N ASP A 50 48.83 3.96 55.24
CA ASP A 50 49.59 3.23 56.26
C ASP A 50 50.88 3.97 56.67
N ARG A 51 51.55 3.47 57.71
CA ARG A 51 52.82 4.02 58.23
C ARG A 51 54.07 3.22 57.87
N GLN A 52 53.94 2.26 56.96
CA GLN A 52 55.05 1.42 56.53
C GLN A 52 56.13 2.20 55.76
N ILE A 53 57.28 1.55 55.55
CA ILE A 53 58.42 2.15 54.88
C ILE A 53 58.11 2.38 53.40
N ASN A 54 58.50 3.54 52.86
CA ASN A 54 58.45 3.80 51.43
C ASN A 54 59.18 2.70 50.64
N SER A 55 58.56 2.19 49.57
CA SER A 55 59.21 1.20 48.73
C SER A 55 60.46 1.77 48.06
N PRO A 56 61.48 0.93 47.78
CA PRO A 56 62.63 1.34 46.99
C PRO A 56 62.23 1.94 45.63
N ARG A 57 62.91 3.02 45.23
CA ARG A 57 62.68 3.71 43.95
C ARG A 57 63.31 2.93 42.80
N ASN A 58 62.66 2.92 41.64
CA ASN A 58 63.14 2.30 40.40
C ASN A 58 63.53 0.82 40.53
N LYS A 59 63.01 0.13 41.55
CA LYS A 59 63.19 -1.32 41.73
C LYS A 59 61.84 -1.99 41.65
N TRP A 60 61.84 -3.18 41.07
CA TRP A 60 60.65 -4.03 41.03
C TRP A 60 60.26 -4.47 42.44
N ILE A 61 58.99 -4.27 42.80
CA ILE A 61 58.42 -4.70 44.09
C ILE A 61 57.27 -5.64 43.80
N ASN A 62 57.32 -6.84 44.40
CA ASN A 62 56.23 -7.82 44.38
C ASN A 62 55.33 -7.56 45.59
N TYR A 63 54.07 -7.27 45.35
CA TYR A 63 53.05 -7.15 46.38
C TYR A 63 52.42 -8.52 46.62
N GLN A 64 51.97 -8.76 47.84
CA GLN A 64 51.48 -10.07 48.26
C GLN A 64 49.99 -10.25 47.95
N GLY A 65 49.25 -9.15 47.76
CA GLY A 65 47.83 -9.17 47.48
C GLY A 65 47.39 -8.01 46.58
N ARG A 66 46.28 -8.22 45.88
CA ARG A 66 45.56 -7.22 45.09
C ARG A 66 44.09 -7.27 45.49
N ARG A 67 43.49 -6.11 45.78
CA ARG A 67 42.06 -5.99 46.05
C ARG A 67 41.49 -4.88 45.21
N VAL A 68 40.48 -5.19 44.40
CA VAL A 68 39.70 -4.17 43.68
C VAL A 68 38.61 -3.68 44.62
N ILE A 69 38.52 -2.37 44.81
CA ILE A 69 37.46 -1.70 45.54
C ILE A 69 36.60 -1.00 44.49
N GLY A 70 35.38 -1.47 44.33
CA GLY A 70 34.42 -0.92 43.38
C GLY A 70 33.11 -0.51 44.03
N ALA A 71 32.09 -0.33 43.20
CA ALA A 71 30.78 0.19 43.57
C ALA A 71 30.26 -0.22 44.95
N GLY A 72 30.15 0.77 45.85
CA GLY A 72 29.54 0.59 47.18
C GLY A 72 30.36 -0.24 48.17
N GLN A 73 31.63 -0.53 47.86
CA GLN A 73 32.51 -1.26 48.76
C GLN A 73 33.35 -0.32 49.62
N GLU A 74 33.48 -0.65 50.90
CA GLU A 74 34.47 0.00 51.76
C GLU A 74 35.85 -0.64 51.61
N TYR A 75 36.90 0.16 51.77
CA TYR A 75 38.25 -0.37 51.96
C TYR A 75 38.55 -0.52 53.45
N ARG A 76 38.64 -1.77 53.91
CA ARG A 76 39.22 -2.15 55.20
C ARG A 76 40.65 -2.64 55.03
N SER A 77 41.56 -2.13 55.83
CA SER A 77 42.97 -2.53 55.82
C SER A 77 43.17 -3.98 56.27
N ASN A 78 44.19 -4.63 55.72
CA ASN A 78 44.60 -5.97 56.13
C ASN A 78 45.39 -5.91 57.45
N GLY A 79 44.88 -6.55 58.50
CA GLY A 79 45.49 -6.52 59.82
C GLY A 79 46.87 -7.18 59.91
N ALA A 80 47.27 -7.97 58.92
CA ALA A 80 48.58 -8.63 58.87
C ALA A 80 49.69 -7.75 58.23
N THR A 81 49.32 -6.78 57.39
CA THR A 81 50.28 -5.95 56.63
C THR A 81 50.19 -4.49 56.99
N PHE A 82 49.00 -3.96 57.24
CA PHE A 82 48.76 -2.53 57.38
C PHE A 82 49.16 -1.99 58.77
N GLU A 83 50.04 -1.00 58.79
CA GLU A 83 50.45 -0.32 60.02
C GLU A 83 49.50 0.84 60.35
N VAL A 84 48.58 0.60 61.29
CA VAL A 84 47.60 1.61 61.72
C VAL A 84 48.22 2.71 62.58
N LYS A 85 49.30 2.39 63.29
CA LYS A 85 50.19 3.29 64.04
C LYS A 85 51.63 2.79 63.88
N ASP A 86 52.61 3.60 64.28
CA ASP A 86 54.03 3.24 64.16
C ASP A 86 54.30 1.86 64.78
N LYS A 87 54.76 0.90 63.96
CA LYS A 87 55.03 -0.50 64.33
C LYS A 87 53.83 -1.28 64.90
N VAL A 88 52.60 -0.78 64.77
CA VAL A 88 51.37 -1.45 65.23
C VAL A 88 50.52 -1.81 64.01
N LYS A 89 50.42 -3.12 63.76
CA LYS A 89 49.58 -3.67 62.69
C LYS A 89 48.14 -3.85 63.15
N GLY A 90 47.17 -3.65 62.26
CA GLY A 90 45.76 -3.83 62.59
C GLY A 90 44.79 -3.52 61.46
N THR A 91 43.52 -3.86 61.68
CA THR A 91 42.44 -3.62 60.73
C THR A 91 41.66 -2.36 61.10
N THR A 92 41.42 -1.50 60.12
CA THR A 92 40.57 -0.31 60.22
C THR A 92 39.82 -0.09 58.92
N VAL A 93 38.65 0.55 58.98
CA VAL A 93 38.09 1.18 57.77
C VAL A 93 39.02 2.33 57.40
N VAL A 94 39.54 2.30 56.19
CA VAL A 94 40.36 3.38 55.62
C VAL A 94 39.47 4.28 54.78
N PHE A 95 38.72 3.72 53.82
CA PHE A 95 37.73 4.47 53.06
C PHE A 95 36.35 3.83 53.24
N PRO A 96 35.37 4.55 53.81
CA PRO A 96 33.98 4.08 53.87
C PRO A 96 33.39 3.91 52.46
N ALA A 97 32.41 3.00 52.31
CA ALA A 97 31.72 2.75 51.04
C ALA A 97 31.16 4.03 50.38
N ALA A 98 30.67 4.98 51.18
CA ALA A 98 30.14 6.26 50.69
C ALA A 98 31.18 7.18 50.03
N GLN A 99 32.48 6.93 50.24
CA GLN A 99 33.56 7.72 49.64
C GLN A 99 34.22 7.02 48.44
N GLU A 100 33.85 5.78 48.13
CA GLU A 100 34.53 4.93 47.15
C GLU A 100 34.69 5.62 45.79
N TYR A 101 33.58 6.06 45.17
CA TYR A 101 33.64 6.76 43.88
C TYR A 101 34.45 8.05 43.91
N ARG A 102 34.46 8.77 45.04
CA ARG A 102 35.24 10.01 45.19
C ARG A 102 36.73 9.70 45.28
N VAL A 103 37.09 8.62 45.97
CA VAL A 103 38.46 8.10 46.02
C VAL A 103 38.90 7.62 44.64
N ALA A 104 38.07 6.85 43.93
CA ALA A 104 38.35 6.39 42.56
C ALA A 104 38.54 7.57 41.58
N TYR A 105 37.67 8.57 41.66
CA TYR A 105 37.76 9.79 40.85
C TYR A 105 39.08 10.53 41.11
N LEU A 106 39.42 10.80 42.38
CA LEU A 106 40.64 11.50 42.75
C LEU A 106 41.90 10.69 42.42
N ALA A 107 41.87 9.37 42.60
CA ALA A 107 42.95 8.49 42.16
C ALA A 107 43.17 8.61 40.65
N GLY A 108 42.09 8.68 39.85
CA GLY A 108 42.17 8.96 38.42
C GLY A 108 42.86 10.30 38.10
N GLN A 109 42.62 11.35 38.89
CA GLN A 109 43.23 12.67 38.71
C GLN A 109 44.75 12.66 38.89
N LEU A 110 45.31 11.69 39.61
CA LEU A 110 46.77 11.54 39.76
C LEU A 110 47.49 11.43 38.41
N ARG A 111 46.82 10.85 37.39
CA ARG A 111 47.39 10.73 36.03
C ARG A 111 47.82 12.07 35.47
N GLY A 112 46.98 13.10 35.61
CA GLY A 112 47.27 14.45 35.14
C GLY A 112 47.98 15.31 36.19
N ALA A 113 47.78 15.05 37.49
CA ALA A 113 48.40 15.82 38.55
C ALA A 113 49.93 15.65 38.59
N ILE A 114 50.43 14.45 38.26
CA ILE A 114 51.88 14.19 38.16
C ILE A 114 52.54 15.10 37.12
N ASP A 115 51.87 15.33 35.98
CA ASP A 115 52.42 16.14 34.89
C ASP A 115 52.31 17.65 35.18
N LYS A 116 51.46 18.05 36.14
CA LYS A 116 51.26 19.45 36.57
C LYS A 116 52.21 19.90 37.69
N GLY A 117 53.03 19.00 38.22
CA GLY A 117 54.04 19.30 39.23
C GLY A 117 53.56 19.22 40.69
N ASP A 118 54.50 19.46 41.62
CA ASP A 118 54.35 19.16 43.04
C ASP A 118 53.15 19.82 43.75
N PRO A 119 52.76 21.09 43.47
CA PRO A 119 51.62 21.69 44.15
C PRO A 119 50.28 20.98 43.86
N GLU A 120 49.99 20.71 42.58
CA GLU A 120 48.74 20.04 42.17
C GLU A 120 48.76 18.56 42.57
N LEU A 121 49.91 17.89 42.41
CA LEU A 121 50.09 16.52 42.86
C LEU A 121 49.88 16.40 44.36
N GLY A 122 50.51 17.26 45.15
CA GLY A 122 50.39 17.25 46.60
C GLY A 122 48.96 17.51 47.07
N ALA A 123 48.24 18.42 46.41
CA ALA A 123 46.81 18.65 46.68
C ALA A 123 45.94 17.44 46.35
N THR A 124 46.24 16.71 45.26
CA THR A 124 45.50 15.50 44.87
C THR A 124 45.73 14.37 45.87
N VAL A 125 46.97 14.13 46.28
CA VAL A 125 47.31 13.13 47.31
C VAL A 125 46.65 13.49 48.65
N TYR A 126 46.72 14.77 49.05
CA TYR A 126 46.05 15.25 50.26
C TYR A 126 44.54 15.02 50.17
N ALA A 127 43.90 15.34 49.04
CA ALA A 127 42.46 15.15 48.85
C ALA A 127 42.06 13.68 49.04
N ILE A 128 42.79 12.74 48.44
CA ILE A 128 42.57 11.29 48.62
C ILE A 128 42.70 10.91 50.10
N HIS A 129 43.82 11.25 50.74
CA HIS A 129 44.05 10.88 52.14
C HIS A 129 43.04 11.54 53.09
N SER A 130 42.57 12.75 52.79
CA SER A 130 41.58 13.44 53.62
C SER A 130 40.25 12.68 53.69
N LEU A 131 39.87 11.95 52.63
CA LEU A 131 38.67 11.09 52.63
C LEU A 131 38.79 9.87 53.56
N SER A 132 40.00 9.52 54.01
CA SER A 132 40.20 8.48 55.03
C SER A 132 40.11 9.00 56.46
N GLY A 133 40.21 10.33 56.65
CA GLY A 133 40.38 10.95 57.96
C GLY A 133 41.77 10.73 58.59
N ARG A 134 42.73 10.13 57.87
CA ARG A 134 44.06 9.74 58.38
C ARG A 134 45.18 10.61 57.79
N LEU A 135 45.14 11.91 58.07
CA LEU A 135 46.20 12.85 57.68
C LEU A 135 47.31 12.93 58.74
N THR A 136 48.56 13.06 58.31
CA THR A 136 49.70 13.27 59.21
C THR A 136 49.90 14.76 59.53
N ALA A 137 50.74 15.06 60.53
CA ALA A 137 51.10 16.43 60.86
C ALA A 137 51.86 17.12 59.70
N GLU A 138 52.70 16.36 58.99
CA GLU A 138 53.48 16.84 57.84
C GLU A 138 52.58 17.23 56.67
N GLN A 139 51.59 16.39 56.34
CA GLN A 139 50.63 16.64 55.28
C GLN A 139 49.81 17.92 55.52
N ASN A 140 49.63 18.32 56.79
CA ASN A 140 48.82 19.47 57.19
C ASN A 140 49.55 20.83 57.17
N ARG A 141 50.86 20.85 56.87
CA ARG A 141 51.70 22.06 57.00
C ARG A 141 51.41 23.15 55.96
N SER A 142 50.93 22.80 54.76
CA SER A 142 50.73 23.78 53.66
C SER A 142 49.28 24.23 53.54
N ALA A 143 48.99 25.51 53.78
CA ALA A 143 47.65 26.09 53.63
C ALA A 143 47.16 26.08 52.17
N GLN A 144 48.05 26.34 51.20
CA GLN A 144 47.72 26.35 49.77
C GLN A 144 47.30 24.97 49.27
N ILE A 145 48.04 23.91 49.68
CA ILE A 145 47.69 22.52 49.35
C ILE A 145 46.32 22.15 49.92
N LYS A 146 46.04 22.54 51.17
CA LYS A 146 44.74 22.27 51.81
C LYS A 146 43.58 22.95 51.07
N GLN A 147 43.75 24.21 50.69
CA GLN A 147 42.75 24.96 49.94
C GLN A 147 42.46 24.29 48.59
N ARG A 148 43.51 23.92 47.84
CA ARG A 148 43.35 23.25 46.54
C ARG A 148 42.74 21.84 46.71
N ALA A 149 43.15 21.09 47.72
CA ALA A 149 42.60 19.77 48.00
C ALA A 149 41.10 19.82 48.35
N ALA A 150 40.66 20.84 49.10
CA ALA A 150 39.25 21.05 49.38
C ALA A 150 38.44 21.28 48.10
N GLN A 151 38.99 22.03 47.13
CA GLN A 151 38.37 22.19 45.81
C GLN A 151 38.30 20.85 45.06
N LEU A 152 39.35 20.03 45.11
CA LEU A 152 39.36 18.71 44.47
C LEU A 152 38.33 17.75 45.10
N VAL A 153 38.16 17.78 46.43
CA VAL A 153 37.10 17.01 47.11
C VAL A 153 35.70 17.49 46.70
N GLN A 154 35.49 18.81 46.57
CA GLN A 154 34.23 19.35 46.05
C GLN A 154 33.99 18.94 44.59
N GLN A 155 35.03 18.94 43.75
CA GLN A 155 34.94 18.43 42.37
C GLN A 155 34.59 16.94 42.34
N ALA A 156 35.21 16.13 43.20
CA ALA A 156 34.88 14.71 43.32
C ALA A 156 33.41 14.52 43.77
N ALA A 157 32.90 15.34 44.69
CA ALA A 157 31.51 15.29 45.09
C ALA A 157 30.54 15.65 43.95
N ALA A 158 30.97 16.50 43.02
CA ALA A 158 30.16 16.92 41.87
C ALA A 158 30.25 15.98 40.66
N TYR A 159 31.39 15.32 40.42
CA TYR A 159 31.69 14.64 39.16
C TYR A 159 32.10 13.16 39.29
N ALA A 160 32.21 12.62 40.50
CA ALA A 160 32.42 11.18 40.68
C ALA A 160 31.20 10.36 40.24
N GLY A 161 31.45 9.09 39.94
CA GLY A 161 30.41 8.11 39.60
C GLY A 161 29.52 7.73 40.80
N PRO A 162 28.55 6.81 40.59
CA PRO A 162 28.31 6.09 39.34
C PRO A 162 27.71 7.00 38.27
N TYR A 163 28.10 6.78 37.02
CA TYR A 163 27.65 7.58 35.88
C TYR A 163 26.34 7.04 35.32
N GLN A 164 25.48 7.95 34.86
CA GLN A 164 24.15 7.61 34.33
C GLN A 164 23.93 8.27 32.98
N MET A 165 23.14 7.61 32.13
CA MET A 165 22.75 8.13 30.82
C MET A 165 21.42 7.51 30.43
N ALA A 166 20.45 8.34 30.04
CA ALA A 166 19.16 7.86 29.54
C ALA A 166 19.33 7.09 28.22
N ALA A 167 18.30 6.39 27.75
CA ALA A 167 18.30 5.83 26.40
C ALA A 167 18.26 6.95 25.34
N PRO A 168 18.88 6.78 24.16
CA PRO A 168 18.66 7.71 23.06
C PRO A 168 17.19 7.67 22.61
N GLU A 169 16.75 8.73 21.93
CA GLU A 169 15.42 8.75 21.30
C GLU A 169 15.59 8.70 19.78
N ILE A 170 14.72 7.92 19.10
CA ILE A 170 14.69 7.82 17.64
C ILE A 170 13.34 8.36 17.19
N LYS A 171 13.32 9.45 16.41
CA LYS A 171 12.11 10.00 15.80
C LYS A 171 12.18 9.88 14.29
N VAL A 172 11.13 9.33 13.70
CA VAL A 172 10.94 9.24 12.24
C VAL A 172 9.52 9.67 11.96
N ASN A 173 9.34 10.56 10.98
CA ASN A 173 8.00 11.00 10.60
C ASN A 173 7.31 9.89 9.78
N PRO A 174 6.03 9.57 10.06
CA PRO A 174 5.28 8.64 9.24
C PRO A 174 5.32 9.04 7.76
N GLY A 175 5.56 8.07 6.86
CA GLY A 175 5.63 8.36 5.43
C GLY A 175 6.89 9.10 4.98
N SER A 176 7.91 9.20 5.84
CA SER A 176 9.19 9.84 5.54
C SER A 176 10.34 8.87 5.73
N THR A 177 11.35 9.00 4.89
CA THR A 177 12.65 8.36 5.09
C THR A 177 13.51 9.15 6.07
N GLN A 178 13.17 10.38 6.42
CA GLN A 178 14.01 11.23 7.27
C GLN A 178 13.65 11.08 8.76
N GLY A 179 14.67 11.09 9.60
CA GLY A 179 14.52 11.03 11.05
C GLY A 179 15.70 11.62 11.81
N THR A 180 15.61 11.57 13.13
CA THR A 180 16.62 12.11 14.04
C THR A 180 16.84 11.15 15.20
N VAL A 181 18.11 10.95 15.57
CA VAL A 181 18.52 10.34 16.82
C VAL A 181 18.94 11.42 17.79
N TYR A 182 18.30 11.46 18.96
CA TYR A 182 18.64 12.35 20.06
C TYR A 182 19.56 11.63 21.02
N LEU A 183 20.77 12.16 21.17
CA LEU A 183 21.74 11.62 22.10
C LEU A 183 21.48 12.15 23.52
N PRO A 184 21.44 11.26 24.52
CA PRO A 184 21.32 11.63 25.92
C PRO A 184 22.62 12.26 26.42
N VAL A 185 22.53 13.10 27.45
CA VAL A 185 23.72 13.67 28.11
C VAL A 185 24.17 12.73 29.23
N PRO A 186 25.42 12.24 29.22
CA PRO A 186 25.95 11.46 30.33
C PRO A 186 26.11 12.35 31.58
N GLN A 187 25.76 11.82 32.74
CA GLN A 187 25.73 12.55 34.01
C GLN A 187 26.54 11.86 35.09
N SER A 188 27.14 12.64 35.99
CA SER A 188 27.69 12.17 37.26
C SER A 188 26.60 11.70 38.23
N ALA A 189 27.00 11.11 39.35
CA ALA A 189 26.05 10.72 40.40
C ALA A 189 25.27 11.91 41.00
N ALA A 190 25.85 13.11 40.94
CA ALA A 190 25.22 14.35 41.40
C ALA A 190 24.37 15.03 40.31
N GLY A 191 24.11 14.37 39.18
CA GLY A 191 23.35 14.91 38.06
C GLY A 191 24.09 15.99 37.26
N ARG A 192 25.42 16.10 37.37
CA ARG A 192 26.20 17.07 36.59
C ARG A 192 26.47 16.51 35.19
N PRO A 193 26.25 17.29 34.12
CA PRO A 193 26.51 16.85 32.76
C PRO A 193 28.02 16.65 32.54
N MET A 194 28.37 15.59 31.81
CA MET A 194 29.75 15.21 31.48
C MET A 194 30.03 15.52 30.01
N SER A 195 30.87 16.51 29.73
CA SER A 195 31.23 16.94 28.37
C SER A 195 32.67 16.58 27.97
N GLY A 196 32.95 16.55 26.67
CA GLY A 196 34.29 16.30 26.11
C GLY A 196 34.73 14.83 26.13
N LEU A 197 33.83 13.90 26.47
CA LEU A 197 34.10 12.46 26.47
C LEU A 197 33.93 11.89 25.06
N LYS A 198 34.65 10.82 24.72
CA LYS A 198 34.50 10.19 23.41
C LYS A 198 33.18 9.43 23.36
N GLU A 199 32.35 9.71 22.37
CA GLU A 199 31.06 9.07 22.15
C GLU A 199 31.05 8.32 20.81
N SER A 200 30.53 7.09 20.82
CA SER A 200 30.25 6.33 19.61
C SER A 200 28.77 6.00 19.53
N VAL A 201 28.16 6.24 18.38
CA VAL A 201 26.75 5.98 18.12
C VAL A 201 26.63 5.02 16.95
N THR A 202 25.98 3.88 17.17
CA THR A 202 25.80 2.83 16.15
C THR A 202 24.31 2.59 15.89
N LEU A 203 23.93 2.59 14.62
CA LEU A 203 22.62 2.23 14.12
C LEU A 203 22.58 0.79 13.64
N THR A 204 21.47 0.10 13.90
CA THR A 204 21.17 -1.24 13.36
C THR A 204 19.75 -1.23 12.77
N GLY A 205 19.51 -2.09 11.78
CA GLY A 205 18.27 -2.12 11.02
C GLY A 205 18.34 -1.27 9.73
N PRO A 206 17.17 -0.98 9.12
CA PRO A 206 17.08 -0.27 7.84
C PRO A 206 17.26 1.25 8.01
N ALA A 207 18.33 1.69 8.67
CA ALA A 207 18.65 3.12 8.84
C ALA A 207 20.15 3.43 8.87
N HIS A 208 20.55 4.59 8.35
CA HIS A 208 21.93 5.10 8.38
C HIS A 208 21.96 6.59 8.76
N PHE A 209 23.12 7.11 9.13
CA PHE A 209 23.27 8.55 9.38
C PHE A 209 23.32 9.33 8.07
N SER A 210 22.65 10.49 8.00
CA SER A 210 22.53 11.31 6.78
C SER A 210 23.82 12.03 6.35
N SER A 211 24.98 11.60 6.84
CA SER A 211 26.30 12.13 6.46
C SER A 211 26.88 11.43 5.24
N LYS A 212 27.88 12.05 4.59
CA LYS A 212 28.58 11.47 3.43
C LYS A 212 29.06 10.04 3.72
N GLY A 213 28.73 9.12 2.83
CA GLY A 213 29.06 7.70 2.95
C GLY A 213 28.06 6.88 3.78
N GLN A 214 26.94 7.49 4.21
CA GLN A 214 25.81 6.81 4.86
C GLN A 214 26.25 5.81 5.96
N PRO A 215 27.10 6.24 6.91
CA PRO A 215 27.67 5.32 7.87
C PRO A 215 26.62 4.78 8.84
N LYS A 216 26.85 3.57 9.33
CA LYS A 216 26.08 2.98 10.45
C LYS A 216 26.64 3.38 11.81
N THR A 217 27.87 3.89 11.88
CA THR A 217 28.51 4.30 13.14
C THR A 217 29.13 5.67 13.00
N LEU A 218 28.91 6.54 14.00
CA LEU A 218 29.56 7.84 14.12
C LEU A 218 30.36 7.92 15.41
N SER A 219 31.50 8.61 15.36
CA SER A 219 32.28 8.98 16.53
C SER A 219 32.17 10.49 16.75
N THR A 220 31.92 10.90 17.99
CA THR A 220 31.78 12.30 18.38
C THR A 220 32.23 12.52 19.83
N SER A 221 31.94 13.70 20.38
CA SER A 221 32.21 14.02 21.78
C SER A 221 30.95 14.43 22.50
N SER A 222 30.85 14.04 23.78
CA SER A 222 29.74 14.41 24.64
C SER A 222 29.68 15.93 24.84
N VAL A 223 28.47 16.47 24.90
CA VAL A 223 28.22 17.89 25.16
C VAL A 223 27.23 18.03 26.32
N SER A 224 27.10 19.24 26.87
CA SER A 224 26.25 19.48 28.04
C SER A 224 24.75 19.57 27.74
N THR A 225 24.37 19.44 26.48
CA THR A 225 22.98 19.52 25.98
C THR A 225 22.67 18.32 25.10
N ALA A 226 21.39 18.04 24.87
CA ALA A 226 21.02 16.99 23.92
C ALA A 226 21.60 17.31 22.54
N LYS A 227 22.07 16.27 21.85
CA LYS A 227 22.64 16.39 20.50
C LYS A 227 21.76 15.64 19.52
N GLU A 228 21.49 16.27 18.39
CA GLU A 228 20.69 15.68 17.32
C GLU A 228 21.60 15.13 16.21
N LEU A 229 21.33 13.91 15.79
CA LEU A 229 21.99 13.28 14.65
C LEU A 229 20.93 12.91 13.60
N PRO A 230 20.97 13.52 12.40
CA PRO A 230 20.03 13.17 11.34
C PRO A 230 20.31 11.74 10.83
N ILE A 231 19.22 11.02 10.56
CA ILE A 231 19.22 9.66 10.02
C ILE A 231 18.27 9.55 8.84
N GLU A 232 18.54 8.56 8.00
CA GLU A 232 17.67 8.14 6.91
C GLU A 232 17.29 6.68 7.11
N VAL A 233 16.01 6.37 6.94
CA VAL A 233 15.41 5.05 6.96
C VAL A 233 15.21 4.57 5.53
N THR A 234 15.71 3.38 5.22
CA THR A 234 15.71 2.80 3.87
C THR A 234 14.56 1.82 3.63
N GLY A 235 13.79 1.49 4.66
CA GLY A 235 12.68 0.55 4.56
C GLY A 235 12.02 0.27 5.91
N PRO A 236 10.90 -0.48 5.93
CA PRO A 236 10.23 -0.82 7.17
C PRO A 236 11.05 -1.78 8.02
N GLY A 237 10.88 -1.67 9.33
CA GLY A 237 11.46 -2.62 10.26
C GLY A 237 11.88 -1.99 11.58
N LYS A 238 12.62 -2.76 12.39
CA LYS A 238 13.13 -2.29 13.67
C LYS A 238 14.45 -1.55 13.46
N VAL A 239 14.49 -0.29 13.84
CA VAL A 239 15.72 0.52 13.90
C VAL A 239 16.15 0.66 15.35
N SER A 240 17.43 0.45 15.63
CA SER A 240 17.99 0.65 16.96
C SER A 240 19.23 1.54 16.93
N ALA A 241 19.39 2.36 17.97
CA ALA A 241 20.55 3.20 18.19
C ALA A 241 21.21 2.79 19.51
N GLN A 242 22.50 2.47 19.47
CA GLN A 242 23.35 2.25 20.63
C GLN A 242 24.30 3.42 20.78
N VAL A 243 24.40 3.96 22.00
CA VAL A 243 25.34 5.03 22.37
C VAL A 243 26.34 4.46 23.36
N GLN A 244 27.63 4.67 23.14
CA GLN A 244 28.71 4.30 24.04
C GLN A 244 29.55 5.54 24.35
N VAL A 245 29.75 5.82 25.65
CA VAL A 245 30.59 6.91 26.14
C VAL A 245 31.83 6.30 26.78
N LEU A 246 33.00 6.72 26.31
CA LEU A 246 34.31 6.25 26.76
C LEU A 246 35.08 7.38 27.48
N GLY A 247 35.94 7.00 28.41
CA GLY A 247 36.87 7.93 29.06
C GLY A 247 36.29 8.63 30.29
N LEU A 248 35.17 8.14 30.83
CA LEU A 248 34.65 8.60 32.11
C LEU A 248 35.69 8.35 33.22
N PRO A 249 35.73 9.17 34.29
CA PRO A 249 36.64 8.91 35.40
C PRO A 249 36.46 7.50 36.01
N PRO A 250 37.47 6.97 36.72
CA PRO A 250 37.38 5.66 37.34
C PRO A 250 36.25 5.57 38.37
N VAL A 251 35.60 4.41 38.41
CA VAL A 251 34.55 4.05 39.38
C VAL A 251 34.98 2.93 40.32
N SER A 252 36.29 2.66 40.34
CA SER A 252 36.94 1.68 41.18
C SER A 252 38.43 2.01 41.29
N TYR A 253 39.08 1.49 42.32
CA TYR A 253 40.53 1.55 42.49
C TYR A 253 41.04 0.21 43.04
N GLU A 254 42.35 0.02 43.06
CA GLU A 254 42.96 -1.19 43.61
C GLU A 254 43.79 -0.86 44.84
N ILE A 255 43.88 -1.83 45.76
CA ILE A 255 44.84 -1.83 46.87
C ILE A 255 45.83 -2.97 46.64
N TRP A 256 47.11 -2.64 46.59
CA TRP A 256 48.20 -3.60 46.52
C TRP A 256 48.90 -3.67 47.87
N GLU A 257 48.86 -4.83 48.50
CA GLU A 257 49.26 -5.02 49.91
C GLU A 257 50.67 -5.59 50.03
N HIS A 258 51.47 -5.11 50.99
CA HIS A 258 52.83 -5.58 51.22
C HIS A 258 53.21 -5.62 52.71
N THR A 259 53.98 -6.63 53.13
CA THR A 259 54.32 -6.85 54.56
C THR A 259 55.31 -5.86 55.17
N ARG A 260 56.22 -5.33 54.34
CA ARG A 260 57.27 -4.35 54.72
C ARG A 260 57.10 -2.94 54.14
N TRP A 261 56.74 -2.83 52.86
CA TRP A 261 56.61 -1.57 52.14
C TRP A 261 55.15 -1.11 52.14
N GLN A 262 54.94 0.20 52.02
CA GLN A 262 53.59 0.79 51.97
C GLN A 262 52.66 0.07 51.00
N ASP A 263 51.47 -0.22 51.50
CA ASP A 263 50.31 -0.57 50.69
C ASP A 263 50.01 0.57 49.72
N LEU A 264 49.70 0.23 48.47
CA LEU A 264 49.44 1.19 47.41
C LEU A 264 47.97 1.20 47.00
N LEU A 265 47.39 2.39 46.99
CA LEU A 265 46.15 2.68 46.28
C LEU A 265 46.47 3.01 44.83
N ILE A 266 45.93 2.25 43.89
CA ILE A 266 46.18 2.38 42.46
C ILE A 266 44.90 2.79 41.75
N ALA A 267 44.99 3.82 40.90
CA ALA A 267 43.86 4.29 40.13
C ALA A 267 43.35 3.22 39.15
N GLY A 268 42.06 2.88 39.23
CA GLY A 268 41.41 2.00 38.24
C GLY A 268 41.36 2.64 36.85
N PRO A 269 41.04 1.86 35.80
CA PRO A 269 40.90 2.39 34.45
C PRO A 269 39.78 3.42 34.37
N ASN A 270 39.83 4.28 33.36
CA ASN A 270 38.69 5.12 33.01
C ASN A 270 37.49 4.22 32.67
N SER A 271 36.30 4.63 33.11
CA SER A 271 35.07 3.88 32.92
C SER A 271 34.40 4.18 31.58
N GLN A 272 33.38 3.38 31.27
CA GLN A 272 32.52 3.55 30.11
C GLN A 272 31.07 3.24 30.49
N ILE A 273 30.13 3.82 29.77
CA ILE A 273 28.71 3.49 29.87
C ILE A 273 28.13 3.34 28.47
N SER A 274 27.11 2.48 28.33
CA SER A 274 26.39 2.32 27.07
C SER A 274 24.89 2.18 27.34
N THR A 275 24.10 2.67 26.40
CA THR A 275 22.65 2.58 26.40
C THR A 275 22.14 2.44 24.98
N SER A 276 20.92 1.92 24.81
CA SER A 276 20.34 1.70 23.50
C SER A 276 18.84 1.90 23.52
N ALA A 277 18.28 2.33 22.39
CA ALA A 277 16.85 2.33 22.14
C ALA A 277 16.54 1.68 20.80
N ALA A 278 15.31 1.22 20.64
CA ALA A 278 14.81 0.72 19.38
C ALA A 278 13.37 1.15 19.16
N THR A 279 13.02 1.39 17.89
CA THR A 279 11.67 1.72 17.46
C THR A 279 11.37 1.01 16.14
N SER A 280 10.09 0.74 15.87
CA SER A 280 9.64 0.25 14.58
C SER A 280 9.32 1.45 13.69
N VAL A 281 9.79 1.39 12.44
CA VAL A 281 9.58 2.44 11.46
C VAL A 281 8.84 1.88 10.25
N GLU A 282 7.93 2.68 9.70
CA GLU A 282 7.23 2.40 8.44
C GLU A 282 7.30 3.68 7.58
N PRO A 283 8.35 3.81 6.75
CA PRO A 283 8.52 5.00 5.92
C PRO A 283 7.55 5.01 4.72
N ARG A 284 6.89 3.89 4.42
CA ARG A 284 5.94 3.77 3.30
C ARG A 284 4.63 4.50 3.61
N GLN A 285 4.06 5.14 2.59
CA GLN A 285 2.76 5.78 2.70
C GLN A 285 1.66 4.89 2.16
N PHE A 286 0.78 4.42 3.04
CA PHE A 286 -0.39 3.64 2.67
C PHE A 286 -1.62 4.53 2.47
N PHE A 287 -2.33 4.35 1.37
CA PHE A 287 -3.55 5.09 1.06
C PHE A 287 -4.62 4.18 0.46
N ALA A 288 -5.86 4.66 0.38
CA ALA A 288 -6.96 3.93 -0.25
C ALA A 288 -7.54 4.80 -1.36
N VAL A 289 -8.11 4.15 -2.37
CA VAL A 289 -8.74 4.82 -3.52
C VAL A 289 -10.14 4.27 -3.74
N LYS A 290 -10.96 5.07 -4.43
CA LYS A 290 -12.24 4.70 -5.01
C LYS A 290 -12.27 5.12 -6.47
N THR A 291 -13.09 4.46 -7.27
CA THR A 291 -13.35 4.88 -8.64
C THR A 291 -14.77 5.41 -8.75
N GLN A 292 -14.94 6.37 -9.65
CA GLN A 292 -16.22 6.75 -10.22
C GLN A 292 -16.06 6.65 -11.72
N THR A 293 -17.06 6.16 -12.39
CA THR A 293 -16.93 5.71 -13.77
C THR A 293 -18.11 6.26 -14.57
N GLN A 294 -17.94 6.33 -15.89
CA GLN A 294 -18.97 6.83 -16.78
C GLN A 294 -18.80 6.18 -18.15
N SER A 295 -19.50 5.06 -18.32
CA SER A 295 -19.48 4.31 -19.57
C SER A 295 -20.20 5.05 -20.71
N GLN A 296 -19.70 4.85 -21.92
CA GLN A 296 -20.24 5.38 -23.16
C GLN A 296 -20.32 4.29 -24.23
N MET A 297 -21.41 4.30 -25.00
CA MET A 297 -21.59 3.46 -26.18
C MET A 297 -21.69 4.33 -27.43
N ARG A 298 -20.86 4.05 -28.44
CA ARG A 298 -20.85 4.74 -29.74
C ARG A 298 -21.34 3.79 -30.82
N PRO A 299 -22.52 4.02 -31.43
CA PRO A 299 -23.06 3.14 -32.46
C PRO A 299 -22.14 3.03 -33.69
N LEU A 300 -22.05 1.83 -34.28
CA LEU A 300 -21.39 1.54 -35.55
C LEU A 300 -22.40 0.95 -36.55
N GLU A 301 -22.02 0.84 -37.83
CA GLU A 301 -22.86 0.17 -38.84
C GLU A 301 -23.17 -1.29 -38.47
N GLN A 302 -22.23 -1.96 -37.82
CA GLN A 302 -22.37 -3.32 -37.29
C GLN A 302 -21.99 -3.31 -35.81
N GLY A 303 -22.98 -3.08 -34.94
CA GLY A 303 -22.82 -3.09 -33.49
C GLY A 303 -22.44 -1.73 -32.89
N ALA A 304 -21.54 -1.71 -31.92
CA ALA A 304 -21.11 -0.48 -31.23
C ALA A 304 -19.69 -0.58 -30.63
N GLU A 305 -19.12 0.56 -30.27
CA GLU A 305 -17.91 0.67 -29.47
C GLU A 305 -18.25 1.08 -28.02
N LEU A 306 -17.62 0.40 -27.06
CA LEU A 306 -17.73 0.69 -25.64
C LEU A 306 -16.41 1.27 -25.10
N ALA A 307 -16.53 2.40 -24.40
CA ALA A 307 -15.45 3.03 -23.65
C ALA A 307 -15.98 3.51 -22.29
N ASP A 308 -15.07 3.73 -21.36
CA ASP A 308 -15.36 4.22 -20.02
C ASP A 308 -14.36 5.32 -19.63
N THR A 309 -14.84 6.30 -18.86
CA THR A 309 -14.04 7.36 -18.24
C THR A 309 -14.09 7.18 -16.72
N ILE A 310 -12.92 6.91 -16.14
CA ILE A 310 -12.78 6.59 -14.72
C ILE A 310 -12.10 7.75 -14.01
N LEU A 311 -12.76 8.31 -13.00
CA LEU A 311 -12.16 9.18 -11.99
C LEU A 311 -11.68 8.34 -10.80
N VAL A 312 -10.37 8.24 -10.63
CA VAL A 312 -9.73 7.59 -9.48
C VAL A 312 -9.48 8.64 -8.41
N LYS A 313 -10.02 8.45 -7.21
CA LYS A 313 -9.88 9.40 -6.10
C LYS A 313 -9.37 8.73 -4.84
N ALA A 314 -8.40 9.36 -4.18
CA ALA A 314 -7.97 8.92 -2.85
C ALA A 314 -9.05 9.19 -1.81
N GLU A 315 -9.29 8.27 -0.88
CA GLU A 315 -10.31 8.45 0.17
C GLU A 315 -9.91 9.52 1.20
N GLU A 316 -8.61 9.67 1.44
CA GLU A 316 -8.05 10.68 2.36
C GLU A 316 -7.08 11.59 1.60
N LYS A 317 -5.88 11.07 1.32
CA LYS A 317 -4.84 11.75 0.57
C LYS A 317 -4.14 10.74 -0.31
N TRP A 318 -3.77 11.16 -1.51
CA TRP A 318 -2.97 10.35 -2.40
C TRP A 318 -1.57 10.12 -1.80
N GLY A 319 -1.10 8.86 -1.82
CA GLY A 319 0.20 8.49 -1.27
C GLY A 319 1.36 9.02 -2.11
N LYS A 320 2.39 9.55 -1.47
CA LYS A 320 3.66 9.89 -2.13
C LYS A 320 4.60 8.70 -2.15
N THR A 321 5.43 8.61 -3.19
CA THR A 321 6.49 7.62 -3.28
C THR A 321 7.45 7.84 -2.11
N THR A 322 7.86 6.74 -1.47
CA THR A 322 8.62 6.78 -0.21
C THR A 322 9.88 7.65 -0.32
N GLY A 323 9.95 8.72 0.48
CA GLY A 323 11.08 9.64 0.51
C GLY A 323 11.18 10.61 -0.67
N GLN A 324 10.14 10.68 -1.51
CA GLN A 324 10.06 11.58 -2.67
C GLN A 324 8.82 12.47 -2.58
N GLU A 325 8.82 13.55 -3.37
CA GLU A 325 7.67 14.45 -3.50
C GLU A 325 6.69 14.02 -4.60
N THR A 326 7.04 12.98 -5.36
CA THR A 326 6.23 12.37 -6.42
C THR A 326 5.13 11.47 -5.84
N TRP A 327 4.04 11.32 -6.59
CA TRP A 327 2.87 10.52 -6.20
C TRP A 327 3.01 9.08 -6.69
N GLN A 328 2.51 8.15 -5.88
CA GLN A 328 2.44 6.73 -6.25
C GLN A 328 1.48 6.53 -7.43
N THR A 329 1.80 5.59 -8.31
CA THR A 329 0.94 5.26 -9.47
C THR A 329 0.00 4.12 -9.11
N VAL A 330 -1.31 4.34 -9.22
CA VAL A 330 -2.30 3.29 -9.00
C VAL A 330 -2.64 2.64 -10.33
N MET A 331 -2.49 1.32 -10.42
CA MET A 331 -2.96 0.55 -11.56
C MET A 331 -4.42 0.16 -11.32
N ILE A 332 -5.29 0.62 -12.22
CA ILE A 332 -6.70 0.25 -12.27
C ILE A 332 -6.89 -0.89 -13.27
N ASP A 333 -7.55 -1.94 -12.81
CA ASP A 333 -8.00 -3.05 -13.63
C ASP A 333 -9.43 -2.78 -14.09
N LEU A 334 -9.56 -2.27 -15.32
CA LEU A 334 -10.86 -2.03 -15.94
C LEU A 334 -11.29 -3.32 -16.65
N SER A 335 -12.38 -3.94 -16.19
CA SER A 335 -12.91 -5.17 -16.76
C SER A 335 -14.31 -4.97 -17.34
N LEU A 336 -14.53 -5.43 -18.57
CA LEU A 336 -15.82 -5.41 -19.26
C LEU A 336 -16.47 -6.80 -19.21
N TYR A 337 -17.74 -6.86 -18.87
CA TYR A 337 -18.53 -8.08 -18.80
C TYR A 337 -19.78 -7.99 -19.69
N GLY A 338 -20.20 -9.10 -20.29
CA GLY A 338 -21.39 -9.21 -21.13
C GLY A 338 -21.16 -10.07 -22.38
N PRO A 339 -22.14 -10.17 -23.29
CA PRO A 339 -23.50 -9.65 -23.14
C PRO A 339 -24.32 -10.45 -22.11
N PHE A 340 -25.18 -9.76 -21.37
CA PHE A 340 -26.22 -10.37 -20.53
C PHE A 340 -27.60 -10.12 -21.15
N SER A 341 -28.53 -11.07 -21.04
CA SER A 341 -29.91 -10.92 -21.55
C SER A 341 -30.71 -9.90 -20.74
N SER A 342 -30.44 -9.77 -19.44
CA SER A 342 -31.16 -8.90 -18.52
C SER A 342 -30.21 -8.07 -17.67
N ALA A 343 -30.55 -6.80 -17.43
CA ALA A 343 -29.89 -6.01 -16.42
C ALA A 343 -30.17 -6.56 -15.01
N ARG A 344 -29.24 -6.31 -14.10
CA ARG A 344 -29.33 -6.66 -12.68
C ARG A 344 -29.16 -5.38 -11.86
N GLY A 345 -29.59 -5.38 -10.60
CA GLY A 345 -29.27 -4.29 -9.68
C GLY A 345 -27.80 -4.31 -9.25
N PRO A 346 -27.26 -3.19 -8.72
CA PRO A 346 -25.89 -3.13 -8.23
C PRO A 346 -25.61 -4.22 -7.19
N GLY A 347 -24.49 -4.93 -7.32
CA GLY A 347 -24.16 -6.02 -6.40
C GLY A 347 -22.74 -6.57 -6.55
N GLN A 348 -22.54 -7.81 -6.15
CA GLN A 348 -21.26 -8.49 -6.32
C GLN A 348 -21.14 -9.07 -7.73
N ILE A 349 -19.90 -9.18 -8.22
CA ILE A 349 -19.61 -9.87 -9.48
C ILE A 349 -20.00 -11.36 -9.30
N PRO A 350 -20.86 -11.91 -10.17
CA PRO A 350 -21.22 -13.32 -10.12
C PRO A 350 -19.98 -14.21 -10.27
N THR A 351 -19.93 -15.33 -9.54
CA THR A 351 -18.73 -16.20 -9.51
C THR A 351 -18.42 -16.81 -10.88
N GLU A 352 -19.44 -17.03 -11.69
CA GLU A 352 -19.35 -17.56 -13.05
C GLU A 352 -19.07 -16.49 -14.12
N ALA A 353 -19.16 -15.20 -13.79
CA ALA A 353 -18.94 -14.13 -14.74
C ALA A 353 -17.44 -13.98 -15.02
N GLN A 354 -17.07 -14.06 -16.29
CA GLN A 354 -15.71 -13.77 -16.75
C GLN A 354 -15.70 -12.49 -17.59
N PRO A 355 -14.68 -11.64 -17.44
CA PRO A 355 -14.56 -10.46 -18.28
C PRO A 355 -14.28 -10.89 -19.72
N ILE A 356 -14.93 -10.21 -20.67
CA ILE A 356 -14.63 -10.38 -22.10
C ILE A 356 -13.37 -9.63 -22.52
N LYS A 357 -13.03 -8.57 -21.78
CA LYS A 357 -11.83 -7.77 -21.98
C LYS A 357 -11.44 -7.08 -20.68
N THR A 358 -10.15 -6.96 -20.46
CA THR A 358 -9.56 -6.26 -19.32
C THR A 358 -8.46 -5.32 -19.81
N TRP A 359 -8.35 -4.13 -19.19
CA TRP A 359 -7.30 -3.14 -19.39
C TRP A 359 -6.62 -2.81 -18.08
N GLN A 360 -5.31 -2.56 -18.14
CA GLN A 360 -4.56 -2.00 -17.01
C GLN A 360 -4.25 -0.53 -17.29
N LEU A 361 -4.86 0.35 -16.52
CA LEU A 361 -4.80 1.80 -16.73
C LEU A 361 -4.06 2.46 -15.56
N PRO A 362 -2.93 3.15 -15.80
CA PRO A 362 -2.19 3.85 -14.75
C PRO A 362 -2.83 5.19 -14.40
N ALA A 363 -3.11 5.42 -13.12
CA ALA A 363 -3.51 6.68 -12.55
C ALA A 363 -2.39 7.26 -11.69
N THR A 364 -1.79 8.37 -12.15
CA THR A 364 -0.75 9.10 -11.41
C THR A 364 -1.08 10.58 -11.40
N PRO A 365 -1.27 11.21 -10.23
CA PRO A 365 -1.44 12.64 -10.14
C PRO A 365 -0.23 13.38 -10.69
N LYS A 366 -0.46 14.36 -11.55
CA LYS A 366 0.58 15.23 -12.13
C LYS A 366 0.87 16.45 -11.27
N ASN A 367 -0.05 16.80 -10.38
CA ASN A 367 0.02 17.96 -9.51
C ASN A 367 -0.82 17.75 -8.24
N ALA A 368 -0.77 18.72 -7.32
CA ALA A 368 -1.49 18.65 -6.05
C ALA A 368 -3.01 18.69 -6.22
N GLU A 369 -3.53 19.35 -7.26
CA GLU A 369 -4.97 19.46 -7.52
C GLU A 369 -5.55 18.10 -7.95
N GLU A 370 -4.90 17.39 -8.88
CA GLU A 370 -5.28 16.02 -9.24
C GLU A 370 -5.14 15.05 -8.05
N ALA A 371 -4.16 15.27 -7.18
CA ALA A 371 -4.00 14.43 -5.98
C ALA A 371 -5.13 14.60 -4.96
N GLU A 372 -5.77 15.77 -4.93
CA GLU A 372 -6.89 16.10 -4.05
C GLU A 372 -8.25 15.76 -4.68
N ASN A 373 -8.43 16.06 -5.96
CA ASN A 373 -9.70 15.92 -6.66
C ASN A 373 -9.87 14.57 -7.34
N GLY A 374 -8.77 13.92 -7.72
CA GLY A 374 -8.73 12.65 -8.44
C GLY A 374 -8.06 12.75 -9.81
N VAL A 375 -7.74 11.59 -10.37
CA VAL A 375 -7.10 11.42 -11.67
C VAL A 375 -8.10 10.78 -12.62
N THR A 376 -8.36 11.42 -13.76
CA THR A 376 -9.20 10.85 -14.82
C THR A 376 -8.35 10.02 -15.78
N ILE A 377 -8.77 8.77 -16.00
CA ILE A 377 -8.19 7.80 -16.95
C ILE A 377 -9.30 7.22 -17.82
N SER A 378 -8.95 6.64 -18.97
CA SER A 378 -9.94 6.07 -19.89
C SER A 378 -9.33 5.04 -20.84
N ASN A 379 -10.16 4.12 -21.35
CA ASN A 379 -9.83 3.23 -22.46
C ASN A 379 -10.28 3.77 -23.84
N GLU A 380 -10.62 5.06 -23.97
CA GLU A 380 -11.07 5.65 -25.25
C GLU A 380 -10.10 5.49 -26.43
N THR A 381 -8.81 5.29 -26.17
CA THR A 381 -7.80 5.02 -27.21
C THR A 381 -7.76 3.54 -27.66
N ASP A 382 -8.41 2.66 -26.91
CA ASP A 382 -8.59 1.22 -27.20
C ASP A 382 -10.01 0.76 -26.81
N PRO A 383 -11.06 1.32 -27.46
CA PRO A 383 -12.44 0.96 -27.14
C PRO A 383 -12.75 -0.47 -27.58
N TYR A 384 -13.67 -1.14 -26.87
CA TYR A 384 -14.07 -2.51 -27.22
C TYR A 384 -15.23 -2.52 -28.20
N LYS A 385 -15.12 -3.31 -29.27
CA LYS A 385 -16.18 -3.47 -30.27
C LYS A 385 -17.10 -4.62 -29.88
N ILE A 386 -18.39 -4.35 -29.83
CA ILE A 386 -19.45 -5.32 -29.58
C ILE A 386 -20.33 -5.48 -30.81
N ASP A 387 -20.75 -6.72 -31.08
CA ASP A 387 -21.64 -7.08 -32.19
C ASP A 387 -22.85 -7.92 -31.72
N GLN A 388 -22.82 -8.45 -30.50
CA GLN A 388 -23.92 -9.20 -29.90
C GLN A 388 -24.81 -8.29 -29.04
N PRO A 389 -26.15 -8.33 -29.21
CA PRO A 389 -27.06 -7.56 -28.38
C PRO A 389 -27.06 -8.04 -26.93
N GLY A 390 -27.42 -7.14 -26.00
CA GLY A 390 -27.46 -7.40 -24.57
C GLY A 390 -26.82 -6.29 -23.74
N PHE A 391 -26.79 -6.51 -22.43
CA PHE A 391 -26.20 -5.60 -21.46
C PHE A 391 -24.71 -5.86 -21.29
N TYR A 392 -23.94 -4.78 -21.22
CA TYR A 392 -22.52 -4.77 -20.97
C TYR A 392 -22.21 -3.85 -19.80
N THR A 393 -21.36 -4.28 -18.88
CA THR A 393 -21.04 -3.51 -17.67
C THR A 393 -19.54 -3.48 -17.41
N PHE A 394 -19.02 -2.30 -17.08
CA PHE A 394 -17.62 -2.11 -16.68
C PHE A 394 -17.45 -2.22 -15.16
N VAL A 395 -16.27 -2.66 -14.73
CA VAL A 395 -15.82 -2.66 -13.34
C VAL A 395 -14.40 -2.13 -13.30
N ALA A 396 -14.18 -0.99 -12.63
CA ALA A 396 -12.86 -0.40 -12.45
C ALA A 396 -12.32 -0.72 -11.03
N ALA A 397 -11.56 -1.81 -10.90
CA ALA A 397 -11.04 -2.27 -9.62
C ALA A 397 -9.58 -1.84 -9.38
N ALA A 398 -9.16 -1.78 -8.12
CA ALA A 398 -7.76 -1.59 -7.73
C ALA A 398 -7.34 -2.73 -6.78
N HIS A 399 -6.53 -3.64 -7.28
CA HIS A 399 -6.04 -4.80 -6.52
C HIS A 399 -4.63 -4.55 -5.99
N ARG A 400 -4.37 -4.86 -4.72
CA ARG A 400 -3.07 -4.63 -4.06
C ARG A 400 -1.91 -5.40 -4.68
N ASP A 401 -2.17 -6.62 -5.11
CA ASP A 401 -1.19 -7.54 -5.69
C ASP A 401 -0.81 -7.20 -7.14
N LEU A 402 -1.63 -6.40 -7.82
CA LEU A 402 -1.37 -5.88 -9.16
C LEU A 402 -0.71 -4.49 -9.17
N GLN A 403 -0.41 -3.92 -8.01
CA GLN A 403 0.22 -2.60 -7.93
C GLN A 403 1.73 -2.66 -8.20
N PRO A 404 2.32 -1.57 -8.72
CA PRO A 404 3.78 -1.40 -8.77
C PRO A 404 4.42 -1.53 -7.38
N GLU A 405 5.70 -1.90 -7.33
CA GLU A 405 6.43 -2.17 -6.07
C GLU A 405 6.42 -0.98 -5.09
N ASP A 406 6.39 0.25 -5.60
CA ASP A 406 6.39 1.49 -4.82
C ASP A 406 4.97 2.02 -4.49
N THR A 407 3.94 1.30 -4.90
CA THR A 407 2.54 1.63 -4.62
C THR A 407 1.98 0.78 -3.49
N HIS A 408 1.39 1.43 -2.49
CA HIS A 408 0.97 0.80 -1.25
C HIS A 408 -0.48 1.14 -0.93
N LEU A 409 -1.41 0.32 -1.42
CA LEU A 409 -2.82 0.44 -1.07
C LEU A 409 -3.12 -0.20 0.30
N LYS A 410 -4.01 0.42 1.08
CA LYS A 410 -4.48 -0.07 2.40
C LYS A 410 -5.29 -1.38 2.25
N ALA A 411 -6.09 -1.48 1.20
CA ALA A 411 -6.96 -2.61 0.89
C ALA A 411 -7.18 -2.67 -0.64
N ASP A 412 -7.70 -3.79 -1.13
CA ASP A 412 -8.28 -3.85 -2.48
C ASP A 412 -9.54 -2.98 -2.52
N TYR A 413 -9.83 -2.43 -3.68
CA TYR A 413 -11.08 -1.74 -3.97
C TYR A 413 -11.74 -2.38 -5.18
N VAL A 414 -13.00 -2.78 -5.02
CA VAL A 414 -13.84 -3.34 -6.08
C VAL A 414 -15.20 -2.64 -5.99
N PRO A 415 -15.64 -1.88 -7.01
CA PRO A 415 -16.96 -1.24 -7.02
C PRO A 415 -18.07 -2.28 -7.18
N ASN A 416 -19.34 -1.86 -7.06
CA ASN A 416 -20.42 -2.81 -7.31
C ASN A 416 -20.48 -3.15 -8.81
N PHE A 417 -20.86 -4.39 -9.08
CA PHE A 417 -21.19 -4.88 -10.42
C PHE A 417 -22.56 -4.37 -10.85
N PHE A 418 -22.77 -4.09 -12.14
CA PHE A 418 -24.04 -3.56 -12.68
C PHE A 418 -24.46 -2.20 -12.10
N GLU A 419 -23.51 -1.31 -11.82
CA GLU A 419 -23.84 0.11 -11.58
C GLU A 419 -24.44 0.73 -12.86
N GLU A 420 -25.44 1.61 -12.70
CA GLU A 420 -26.24 2.10 -13.83
C GLU A 420 -25.42 2.97 -14.79
N GLU A 421 -24.49 3.75 -14.23
CA GLU A 421 -23.53 4.58 -14.96
C GLU A 421 -22.53 3.73 -15.76
N GLU A 422 -22.32 2.48 -15.36
CA GLU A 422 -21.38 1.53 -15.99
C GLU A 422 -21.98 0.57 -16.96
N THR A 423 -23.30 0.58 -17.05
CA THR A 423 -24.01 -0.41 -17.83
C THR A 423 -24.62 0.23 -19.08
N GLN A 424 -24.29 -0.38 -20.21
CA GLN A 424 -24.80 -0.05 -21.53
C GLN A 424 -25.58 -1.23 -22.07
N VAL A 425 -26.52 -0.98 -22.99
CA VAL A 425 -27.31 -2.02 -23.66
C VAL A 425 -27.22 -1.82 -25.15
N LEU A 426 -26.77 -2.85 -25.88
CA LEU A 426 -26.94 -2.93 -27.32
C LEU A 426 -28.30 -3.59 -27.59
N PRO A 427 -29.30 -2.87 -28.12
CA PRO A 427 -30.63 -3.43 -28.27
C PRO A 427 -30.67 -4.57 -29.28
N PHE A 428 -31.52 -5.56 -29.02
CA PHE A 428 -31.92 -6.58 -29.97
C PHE A 428 -32.75 -5.94 -31.10
N SER A 429 -32.61 -6.44 -32.32
CA SER A 429 -33.37 -5.98 -33.49
C SER A 429 -34.40 -7.03 -33.89
N PRO A 430 -35.58 -7.07 -33.25
CA PRO A 430 -36.63 -7.99 -33.65
C PRO A 430 -37.19 -7.63 -35.03
N GLY A 431 -37.75 -8.63 -35.69
CA GLY A 431 -38.36 -8.50 -37.01
C GLY A 431 -39.53 -9.43 -37.19
N VAL A 432 -40.29 -9.18 -38.26
CA VAL A 432 -41.51 -9.90 -38.59
C VAL A 432 -41.48 -10.36 -40.05
N LYS A 433 -42.07 -11.52 -40.32
CA LYS A 433 -42.55 -11.93 -41.63
C LYS A 433 -44.02 -12.31 -41.52
N THR A 434 -44.81 -11.94 -42.51
CA THR A 434 -46.27 -12.11 -42.50
C THR A 434 -46.71 -12.76 -43.81
N GLN A 435 -47.90 -13.35 -43.82
CA GLN A 435 -48.47 -13.94 -45.03
C GLN A 435 -50.00 -14.00 -44.93
N ALA A 436 -50.65 -13.06 -45.60
CA ALA A 436 -52.11 -12.94 -45.68
C ALA A 436 -52.72 -13.96 -46.66
N LYS A 437 -53.76 -14.67 -46.22
CA LYS A 437 -54.56 -15.62 -47.01
C LYS A 437 -56.02 -15.58 -46.57
N VAL A 438 -56.91 -16.14 -47.38
CA VAL A 438 -58.29 -16.40 -46.97
C VAL A 438 -58.52 -17.90 -46.84
N VAL A 439 -59.00 -18.30 -45.67
CA VAL A 439 -59.43 -19.66 -45.38
C VAL A 439 -60.96 -19.70 -45.43
N THR A 440 -61.50 -20.68 -46.14
CA THR A 440 -62.96 -20.92 -46.17
C THR A 440 -63.28 -21.98 -45.12
N ASP A 441 -64.08 -21.63 -44.12
CA ASP A 441 -64.54 -22.54 -43.05
C ASP A 441 -66.08 -22.65 -43.01
N LYS A 442 -66.62 -23.30 -41.98
CA LYS A 442 -68.09 -23.44 -41.81
C LYS A 442 -68.79 -22.13 -41.42
N GLN A 443 -68.04 -21.12 -40.99
CA GLN A 443 -68.51 -19.79 -40.56
C GLN A 443 -68.37 -18.72 -41.65
N GLY A 444 -67.70 -19.01 -42.77
CA GLY A 444 -67.60 -18.13 -43.93
C GLY A 444 -66.18 -18.02 -44.49
N LYS A 445 -65.86 -16.89 -45.14
CA LYS A 445 -64.50 -16.56 -45.57
C LYS A 445 -63.80 -15.76 -44.47
N ILE A 446 -62.79 -16.35 -43.84
CA ILE A 446 -61.99 -15.73 -42.79
C ILE A 446 -60.66 -15.29 -43.39
N LEU A 447 -60.30 -14.02 -43.17
CA LEU A 447 -58.98 -13.51 -43.46
C LEU A 447 -58.02 -14.04 -42.39
N THR A 448 -56.93 -14.65 -42.81
CA THR A 448 -55.91 -15.25 -41.95
C THR A 448 -54.54 -14.70 -42.31
N ASP A 449 -53.76 -14.31 -41.31
CA ASP A 449 -52.35 -13.94 -41.48
C ASP A 449 -51.45 -14.91 -40.68
N GLN A 450 -50.32 -15.29 -41.27
CA GLN A 450 -49.30 -16.11 -40.61
C GLN A 450 -48.13 -15.20 -40.25
N VAL A 451 -48.02 -14.84 -38.97
CA VAL A 451 -47.01 -13.91 -38.46
C VAL A 451 -45.86 -14.69 -37.81
N GLU A 452 -44.66 -14.61 -38.38
CA GLU A 452 -43.42 -15.14 -37.82
C GLU A 452 -42.62 -13.99 -37.17
N LEU A 453 -42.50 -14.02 -35.84
CA LEU A 453 -41.70 -13.09 -35.06
C LEU A 453 -40.34 -13.70 -34.73
N SER A 454 -39.28 -12.92 -34.85
CA SER A 454 -37.90 -13.34 -34.56
C SER A 454 -37.06 -12.19 -33.99
N GLY A 455 -35.93 -12.52 -33.36
CA GLY A 455 -34.95 -11.53 -32.87
C GLY A 455 -35.27 -10.91 -31.50
N PHE A 456 -36.30 -11.38 -30.80
CA PHE A 456 -36.51 -11.04 -29.39
C PHE A 456 -35.53 -11.78 -28.47
N PRO A 457 -35.16 -11.23 -27.29
CA PRO A 457 -34.48 -11.98 -26.24
C PRO A 457 -35.27 -13.24 -25.82
N ASP A 458 -34.57 -14.29 -25.37
CA ASP A 458 -35.20 -15.57 -24.99
C ASP A 458 -36.21 -15.45 -23.84
N ASP A 459 -35.99 -14.50 -22.94
CA ASP A 459 -36.81 -14.21 -21.77
C ASP A 459 -37.85 -13.09 -22.01
N HIS A 460 -38.07 -12.65 -23.25
CA HIS A 460 -39.09 -11.65 -23.58
C HIS A 460 -40.49 -12.31 -23.61
N PRO A 461 -41.54 -11.70 -23.01
CA PRO A 461 -41.62 -10.33 -22.45
C PRO A 461 -41.51 -10.25 -20.92
N ASP A 462 -40.75 -11.15 -20.28
CA ASP A 462 -40.80 -11.33 -18.82
C ASP A 462 -39.92 -10.31 -18.05
N PHE A 463 -39.10 -9.48 -18.71
CA PHE A 463 -38.26 -8.51 -18.02
C PHE A 463 -39.08 -7.30 -17.56
N VAL A 464 -39.17 -7.12 -16.25
CA VAL A 464 -39.98 -6.06 -15.61
C VAL A 464 -39.31 -4.69 -15.55
N GLY A 465 -38.03 -4.58 -15.94
CA GLY A 465 -37.23 -3.35 -15.84
C GLY A 465 -36.40 -3.28 -14.56
N THR A 466 -35.35 -2.45 -14.58
CA THR A 466 -34.53 -2.11 -13.42
C THR A 466 -33.84 -0.77 -13.65
N GLY A 467 -33.74 0.08 -12.63
CA GLY A 467 -33.07 1.37 -12.74
C GLY A 467 -33.64 2.25 -13.87
N LYS A 468 -32.74 2.78 -14.72
CA LYS A 468 -33.10 3.52 -15.93
C LYS A 468 -33.70 2.70 -17.09
N TRP A 469 -33.62 1.37 -17.07
CA TRP A 469 -34.14 0.52 -18.16
C TRP A 469 -35.58 0.09 -17.90
N LYS A 470 -36.45 0.38 -18.87
CA LYS A 470 -37.86 0.00 -18.85
C LYS A 470 -38.00 -1.51 -19.04
N GLY A 471 -39.07 -2.06 -18.47
CA GLY A 471 -39.48 -3.43 -18.76
C GLY A 471 -39.88 -3.60 -20.23
N ASP A 472 -40.02 -4.86 -20.61
CA ASP A 472 -40.36 -5.26 -21.97
C ASP A 472 -41.74 -4.72 -22.38
N GLU A 473 -41.88 -4.36 -23.66
CA GLU A 473 -43.19 -4.11 -24.25
C GLU A 473 -43.82 -5.47 -24.63
N PRO A 474 -44.88 -5.93 -23.95
CA PRO A 474 -45.34 -7.31 -24.09
C PRO A 474 -46.11 -7.59 -25.40
N VAL A 475 -46.49 -6.56 -26.15
CA VAL A 475 -47.43 -6.68 -27.26
C VAL A 475 -46.83 -6.25 -28.61
N VAL A 476 -46.95 -7.13 -29.59
CA VAL A 476 -46.84 -6.80 -31.02
C VAL A 476 -48.26 -6.62 -31.57
N ARG A 477 -48.51 -5.51 -32.26
CA ARG A 477 -49.81 -5.21 -32.86
C ARG A 477 -49.83 -5.60 -34.33
N ASN A 478 -50.82 -6.40 -34.73
CA ASN A 478 -51.12 -6.66 -36.13
C ASN A 478 -52.48 -6.02 -36.48
N ASP A 479 -52.43 -4.87 -37.14
CA ASP A 479 -53.61 -4.07 -37.47
C ASP A 479 -54.03 -4.31 -38.93
N LEU A 480 -55.32 -4.54 -39.15
CA LEU A 480 -55.90 -4.77 -40.46
C LEU A 480 -56.51 -3.48 -41.02
N TYR A 481 -56.10 -3.08 -42.21
CA TYR A 481 -56.60 -1.91 -42.91
C TYR A 481 -57.31 -2.26 -44.23
N CYS A 482 -58.11 -1.33 -44.73
CA CYS A 482 -58.65 -1.36 -46.08
C CYS A 482 -58.08 -0.16 -46.85
N LEU A 483 -57.25 -0.42 -47.86
CA LEU A 483 -56.53 0.60 -48.60
C LEU A 483 -56.81 0.50 -50.11
N PRO A 484 -57.01 1.64 -50.80
CA PRO A 484 -57.12 1.68 -52.25
C PRO A 484 -55.76 1.42 -52.93
N GLN A 485 -55.79 0.81 -54.11
CA GLN A 485 -54.58 0.66 -54.95
C GLN A 485 -54.31 1.96 -55.74
N PRO A 486 -53.04 2.35 -55.98
CA PRO A 486 -51.80 1.71 -55.50
C PRO A 486 -51.50 2.08 -54.04
N ILE A 487 -51.08 1.09 -53.24
CA ILE A 487 -50.69 1.27 -51.84
C ILE A 487 -49.27 1.84 -51.75
N LYS A 488 -49.06 2.78 -50.83
CA LYS A 488 -47.77 3.41 -50.50
C LYS A 488 -47.47 3.24 -49.01
N ASP A 489 -46.18 3.35 -48.68
CA ASP A 489 -45.76 3.42 -47.28
C ASP A 489 -46.48 4.55 -46.55
N GLN A 490 -46.84 4.30 -45.29
CA GLN A 490 -47.56 5.23 -44.41
C GLN A 490 -49.01 5.53 -44.80
N ASP A 491 -49.61 4.82 -45.77
CA ASP A 491 -51.03 5.00 -46.12
C ASP A 491 -51.98 4.70 -44.94
N THR A 492 -51.52 4.03 -43.90
CA THR A 492 -52.27 3.76 -42.66
C THR A 492 -52.18 4.86 -41.62
N GLN A 493 -51.33 5.88 -41.81
CA GLN A 493 -51.10 6.92 -40.82
C GLN A 493 -52.38 7.73 -40.55
N GLY A 494 -52.76 7.80 -39.27
CA GLY A 494 -53.97 8.51 -38.83
C GLY A 494 -55.29 7.81 -39.19
N LYS A 495 -55.27 6.60 -39.76
CA LYS A 495 -56.47 5.80 -40.04
C LYS A 495 -56.75 4.84 -38.89
N GLU A 496 -58.03 4.63 -38.60
CA GLU A 496 -58.45 3.56 -37.70
C GLU A 496 -58.43 2.21 -38.43
N PRO A 497 -57.87 1.15 -37.84
CA PRO A 497 -57.88 -0.17 -38.44
C PRO A 497 -59.29 -0.79 -38.40
N LEU A 498 -59.61 -1.62 -39.40
CA LEU A 498 -60.83 -2.43 -39.44
C LEU A 498 -60.90 -3.43 -38.28
N ALA A 499 -59.74 -3.98 -37.90
CA ALA A 499 -59.57 -4.89 -36.78
C ALA A 499 -58.16 -4.77 -36.22
N ARG A 500 -58.02 -4.99 -34.92
CA ARG A 500 -56.73 -5.05 -34.22
C ARG A 500 -56.53 -6.41 -33.61
N VAL A 501 -55.30 -6.91 -33.73
CA VAL A 501 -54.86 -8.17 -33.13
C VAL A 501 -53.63 -7.88 -32.28
N GLU A 502 -53.60 -8.46 -31.10
CA GLU A 502 -52.47 -8.35 -30.16
C GLU A 502 -51.79 -9.72 -30.08
N LEU A 503 -50.52 -9.74 -30.44
CA LEU A 503 -49.65 -10.92 -30.37
C LEU A 503 -48.68 -10.74 -29.21
N PRO A 504 -48.30 -11.80 -28.50
CA PRO A 504 -47.21 -11.71 -27.54
C PRO A 504 -45.92 -11.35 -28.28
N ALA A 505 -45.18 -10.37 -27.77
CA ALA A 505 -43.85 -10.03 -28.25
C ALA A 505 -42.88 -11.17 -27.91
N LYS A 506 -42.89 -12.24 -28.71
CA LYS A 506 -42.07 -13.42 -28.46
C LYS A 506 -41.79 -14.15 -29.75
N ASN A 507 -40.56 -14.64 -29.90
CA ASN A 507 -40.15 -15.45 -31.04
C ASN A 507 -41.10 -16.63 -31.26
N GLY A 508 -41.61 -16.79 -32.49
CA GLY A 508 -42.57 -17.84 -32.82
C GLY A 508 -43.43 -17.52 -34.04
N THR A 509 -44.28 -18.47 -34.41
CA THR A 509 -45.25 -18.33 -35.50
C THR A 509 -46.67 -18.30 -34.94
N TYR A 510 -47.42 -17.28 -35.32
CA TYR A 510 -48.77 -17.00 -34.85
C TYR A 510 -49.76 -17.01 -36.01
N THR A 511 -50.90 -17.67 -35.83
CA THR A 511 -52.01 -17.60 -36.78
C THR A 511 -53.00 -16.54 -36.33
N VAL A 512 -53.21 -15.54 -37.16
CA VAL A 512 -54.09 -14.41 -36.92
C VAL A 512 -55.38 -14.60 -37.71
N ASP A 513 -56.45 -15.06 -37.04
CA ASP A 513 -57.77 -15.30 -37.65
C ASP A 513 -58.92 -14.60 -36.90
N LYS A 514 -58.61 -13.95 -35.77
CA LYS A 514 -59.55 -13.26 -34.88
C LYS A 514 -58.96 -11.93 -34.43
N ASP A 515 -59.85 -10.98 -34.14
CA ASP A 515 -59.46 -9.72 -33.48
C ASP A 515 -59.21 -9.90 -31.98
N LYS A 516 -58.73 -8.85 -31.32
CA LYS A 516 -58.43 -8.81 -29.87
C LYS A 516 -59.62 -9.19 -28.97
N ASP A 517 -60.86 -9.06 -29.47
CA ASP A 517 -62.08 -9.44 -28.72
C ASP A 517 -62.49 -10.90 -29.00
N GLY A 518 -61.67 -11.65 -29.74
CA GLY A 518 -61.90 -13.04 -30.12
C GLY A 518 -62.87 -13.22 -31.30
N LYS A 519 -63.25 -12.15 -32.01
CA LYS A 519 -64.20 -12.25 -33.13
C LYS A 519 -63.46 -12.60 -34.42
N PRO A 520 -63.94 -13.58 -35.21
CA PRO A 520 -63.30 -13.94 -36.47
C PRO A 520 -63.14 -12.75 -37.42
N LEU A 521 -62.02 -12.68 -38.15
CA LEU A 521 -61.75 -11.70 -39.19
C LEU A 521 -62.53 -12.02 -40.48
N SER A 522 -63.85 -12.13 -40.34
CA SER A 522 -64.77 -12.47 -41.43
C SER A 522 -64.91 -11.31 -42.42
N LEU A 523 -64.79 -11.62 -43.72
CA LEU A 523 -65.00 -10.65 -44.80
C LEU A 523 -66.43 -10.09 -44.84
N GLU A 524 -67.40 -10.77 -44.23
CA GLU A 524 -68.78 -10.28 -44.12
C GLU A 524 -68.90 -9.16 -43.07
N ARG A 525 -68.13 -9.27 -41.99
CA ARG A 525 -68.07 -8.31 -40.88
C ARG A 525 -67.19 -7.11 -41.23
N LEU A 526 -66.02 -7.38 -41.79
CA LEU A 526 -64.97 -6.39 -42.06
C LEU A 526 -65.06 -5.95 -43.51
N LYS A 527 -66.06 -5.14 -43.87
CA LYS A 527 -66.30 -4.76 -45.27
C LYS A 527 -65.19 -3.85 -45.81
N CYS A 528 -64.43 -4.34 -46.79
CA CYS A 528 -63.52 -3.56 -47.61
C CYS A 528 -63.94 -3.57 -49.08
N LYS A 529 -63.87 -2.42 -49.74
CA LYS A 529 -64.13 -2.28 -51.20
C LYS A 529 -62.86 -2.42 -52.05
N ASP A 530 -61.70 -2.39 -51.41
CA ASP A 530 -60.38 -2.35 -52.05
C ASP A 530 -59.51 -3.54 -51.59
N THR A 531 -58.31 -3.28 -51.07
CA THR A 531 -57.35 -4.30 -50.62
C THR A 531 -57.27 -4.34 -49.10
N TYR A 532 -57.34 -5.53 -48.52
CA TYR A 532 -57.03 -5.76 -47.11
C TYR A 532 -55.52 -5.76 -46.92
N VAL A 533 -55.01 -5.02 -45.94
CA VAL A 533 -53.57 -4.89 -45.68
C VAL A 533 -53.33 -5.10 -44.19
N PHE A 534 -52.56 -6.12 -43.85
CA PHE A 534 -52.04 -6.27 -42.49
C PHE A 534 -50.83 -5.35 -42.32
N VAL A 535 -50.72 -4.72 -41.15
CA VAL A 535 -49.52 -3.98 -40.77
C VAL A 535 -49.15 -4.39 -39.36
N THR A 536 -48.00 -5.05 -39.23
CA THR A 536 -47.48 -5.49 -37.95
C THR A 536 -46.51 -4.45 -37.40
N SER A 537 -46.67 -4.08 -36.13
CA SER A 537 -45.86 -3.04 -35.48
C SER A 537 -45.56 -3.37 -34.03
N TYR A 538 -44.40 -2.88 -33.59
CA TYR A 538 -43.87 -3.06 -32.25
C TYR A 538 -43.19 -1.77 -31.81
N GLU A 539 -43.53 -1.28 -30.62
CA GLU A 539 -43.08 0.02 -30.12
C GLU A 539 -41.62 0.02 -29.63
N GLY A 540 -41.04 -1.16 -29.38
CA GLY A 540 -39.71 -1.28 -28.78
C GLY A 540 -39.70 -1.02 -27.27
N ASP A 541 -38.57 -1.31 -26.65
CA ASP A 541 -38.33 -1.08 -25.23
C ASP A 541 -36.84 -0.79 -24.97
N SER A 542 -36.37 -0.91 -23.72
CA SER A 542 -34.95 -0.70 -23.41
C SER A 542 -34.02 -1.80 -23.92
N ARG A 543 -34.54 -2.99 -24.23
CA ARG A 543 -33.78 -4.14 -24.74
C ARG A 543 -33.96 -4.36 -26.23
N THR A 544 -35.05 -3.86 -26.83
CA THR A 544 -35.44 -4.18 -28.21
C THR A 544 -35.75 -2.92 -29.01
N GLN A 545 -35.37 -2.93 -30.29
CA GLN A 545 -35.72 -1.86 -31.23
C GLN A 545 -37.19 -1.97 -31.67
N ALA A 546 -37.81 -0.83 -31.92
CA ALA A 546 -39.12 -0.76 -32.56
C ALA A 546 -39.05 -1.25 -34.01
N PHE A 547 -40.14 -1.83 -34.51
CA PHE A 547 -40.28 -2.15 -35.93
C PHE A 547 -41.71 -1.95 -36.43
N ARG A 548 -41.86 -1.82 -37.74
CA ARG A 548 -43.14 -1.77 -38.45
C ARG A 548 -42.97 -2.39 -39.84
N SER A 549 -43.87 -3.29 -40.23
CA SER A 549 -43.89 -3.84 -41.59
C SER A 549 -44.37 -2.79 -42.60
N SER A 550 -43.98 -2.93 -43.86
CA SER A 550 -44.37 -1.98 -44.91
C SER A 550 -45.74 -2.33 -45.48
N GLU A 551 -46.62 -1.32 -45.61
CA GLU A 551 -47.92 -1.48 -46.28
C GLU A 551 -47.82 -2.00 -47.72
N THR A 552 -46.66 -1.81 -48.36
CA THR A 552 -46.43 -2.17 -49.76
C THR A 552 -46.05 -3.64 -49.96
N GLU A 553 -45.77 -4.37 -48.88
CA GLU A 553 -45.44 -5.79 -48.94
C GLU A 553 -46.65 -6.60 -49.43
N THR A 554 -46.51 -7.21 -50.60
CA THR A 554 -47.63 -7.93 -51.24
C THR A 554 -48.06 -9.17 -50.48
N ASP A 555 -47.17 -9.75 -49.68
CA ASP A 555 -47.50 -10.89 -48.82
C ASP A 555 -48.42 -10.47 -47.64
N GLU A 556 -48.50 -9.17 -47.31
CA GLU A 556 -49.40 -8.62 -46.28
C GLU A 556 -50.77 -8.24 -46.84
N GLN A 557 -50.96 -8.38 -48.16
CA GLN A 557 -52.11 -7.87 -48.88
C GLN A 557 -53.05 -8.98 -49.37
N TYR A 558 -54.34 -8.74 -49.27
CA TYR A 558 -55.37 -9.58 -49.89
C TYR A 558 -56.38 -8.72 -50.66
N ALA A 559 -56.36 -8.84 -51.99
CA ALA A 559 -57.37 -8.26 -52.86
C ALA A 559 -58.51 -9.26 -53.11
N LEU A 560 -59.76 -8.78 -53.03
CA LEU A 560 -60.90 -9.60 -53.41
C LEU A 560 -60.81 -10.00 -54.89
N PRO A 561 -61.10 -11.25 -55.27
CA PRO A 561 -61.18 -11.64 -56.67
C PRO A 561 -62.21 -10.75 -57.39
N GLN A 562 -61.77 -10.02 -58.42
CA GLN A 562 -62.70 -9.31 -59.29
C GLN A 562 -63.53 -10.34 -60.06
N ALA A 563 -64.85 -10.13 -60.12
CA ALA A 563 -65.70 -10.94 -60.99
C ALA A 563 -65.17 -10.82 -62.43
N PRO A 564 -65.07 -11.93 -63.19
CA PRO A 564 -64.64 -11.84 -64.58
C PRO A 564 -65.55 -10.86 -65.33
N PRO A 565 -65.00 -10.01 -66.23
CA PRO A 565 -65.84 -9.17 -67.05
C PRO A 565 -66.86 -10.05 -67.80
N PRO A 566 -68.13 -9.62 -67.92
CA PRO A 566 -69.13 -10.39 -68.66
C PRO A 566 -68.59 -10.70 -70.06
N PRO A 567 -68.84 -11.90 -70.61
CA PRO A 567 -68.34 -12.26 -71.93
C PRO A 567 -68.80 -11.21 -72.94
N SER A 568 -67.83 -10.65 -73.68
CA SER A 568 -68.10 -9.75 -74.80
C SER A 568 -69.01 -10.48 -75.78
N SER A 569 -70.17 -9.90 -76.08
CA SER A 569 -71.10 -10.42 -77.08
C SER A 569 -70.42 -10.42 -78.45
N GLU A 570 -70.00 -11.60 -78.93
CA GLU A 570 -69.59 -11.80 -80.31
C GLU A 570 -70.77 -11.45 -81.24
N GLN A 571 -70.61 -10.38 -82.02
CA GLN A 571 -71.43 -10.13 -83.18
C GLN A 571 -71.00 -11.06 -84.30
N THR A 572 -71.88 -12.00 -84.63
CA THR A 572 -71.82 -12.82 -85.84
C THR A 572 -71.88 -11.90 -87.08
N VAL A 573 -70.82 -11.89 -87.89
CA VAL A 573 -70.91 -11.45 -89.29
C VAL A 573 -70.29 -12.55 -90.17
N LEU A 574 -71.17 -13.20 -90.93
CA LEU A 574 -70.84 -14.12 -92.02
C LEU A 574 -70.38 -13.33 -93.27
N SER A 575 -69.28 -13.77 -93.89
CA SER A 575 -69.04 -13.89 -95.35
C SER A 575 -67.64 -14.54 -95.53
N ALA A 576 -67.52 -15.78 -96.02
CA ALA A 576 -67.35 -16.18 -97.44
C ALA A 576 -66.21 -15.36 -98.11
N THR A 577 -65.09 -15.86 -98.62
CA THR A 577 -64.60 -17.12 -99.23
C THR A 577 -63.05 -17.02 -99.17
N GLY A 578 -62.20 -18.03 -99.03
CA GLY A 578 -62.04 -19.25 -99.80
C GLY A 578 -60.53 -19.62 -99.88
N ALA A 579 -60.25 -20.90 -100.09
CA ALA A 579 -58.97 -21.52 -100.49
C ALA A 579 -57.85 -21.76 -99.45
N SER A 580 -57.91 -22.98 -98.91
CA SER A 580 -56.86 -23.90 -98.41
C SER A 580 -55.65 -24.12 -99.36
N PRO A 581 -54.72 -25.08 -99.12
CA PRO A 581 -53.95 -25.45 -97.91
C PRO A 581 -52.45 -25.71 -98.23
N SER A 582 -51.63 -25.95 -97.19
CA SER A 582 -50.71 -27.11 -97.17
C SER A 582 -49.95 -27.23 -95.84
N ALA A 583 -50.17 -28.36 -95.16
CA ALA A 583 -49.31 -28.93 -94.11
C ALA A 583 -48.03 -29.56 -94.74
N PRO A 584 -47.03 -30.13 -94.02
CA PRO A 584 -47.24 -31.20 -93.03
C PRO A 584 -46.30 -31.25 -91.79
N LEU A 585 -46.68 -32.18 -90.91
CA LEU A 585 -46.07 -32.71 -89.69
C LEU A 585 -44.63 -33.27 -89.82
N SER A 586 -43.92 -33.28 -88.68
CA SER A 586 -43.03 -34.36 -88.17
C SER A 586 -42.60 -33.98 -86.73
N ALA A 587 -43.04 -34.63 -85.64
CA ALA A 587 -42.57 -35.90 -85.04
C ALA A 587 -41.11 -35.89 -84.51
N ALA A 588 -40.92 -35.97 -83.18
CA ALA A 588 -39.94 -36.84 -82.46
C ALA A 588 -39.63 -36.41 -80.99
N LEU A 589 -40.30 -37.05 -80.02
CA LEU A 589 -39.79 -37.93 -78.94
C LEU A 589 -38.31 -37.85 -78.39
N ILE A 590 -38.21 -38.04 -77.04
CA ILE A 590 -37.06 -38.49 -76.17
C ILE A 590 -36.12 -37.32 -75.70
N ALA A 591 -35.60 -37.17 -74.46
CA ALA A 591 -35.27 -38.06 -73.35
C ALA A 591 -35.09 -37.33 -71.99
N LEU A 592 -35.09 -38.13 -70.92
CA LEU A 592 -34.69 -37.85 -69.54
C LEU A 592 -33.22 -37.43 -69.35
N GLY A 593 -32.93 -36.70 -68.25
CA GLY A 593 -31.80 -37.04 -67.38
C GLY A 593 -30.79 -35.94 -67.02
N CYS A 594 -30.90 -35.47 -65.77
CA CYS A 594 -29.85 -35.19 -64.76
C CYS A 594 -28.65 -34.24 -65.01
N GLY A 595 -28.34 -33.49 -63.92
CA GLY A 595 -27.05 -32.83 -63.64
C GLY A 595 -27.06 -31.34 -64.01
N GLY A 596 -26.99 -30.37 -63.10
CA GLY A 596 -26.03 -30.21 -62.00
C GLY A 596 -24.95 -29.22 -62.44
N LEU A 597 -24.83 -28.05 -61.79
CA LEU A 597 -23.67 -27.11 -61.67
C LEU A 597 -24.23 -25.70 -61.34
N LEU A 598 -23.99 -25.16 -60.14
CA LEU A 598 -22.82 -24.36 -59.73
C LEU A 598 -22.63 -23.03 -60.50
N VAL A 599 -22.93 -21.95 -59.77
CA VAL A 599 -22.11 -20.73 -59.56
C VAL A 599 -21.45 -20.10 -60.78
N SER A 600 -21.89 -18.89 -61.16
CA SER A 600 -21.16 -17.62 -60.91
C SER A 600 -21.77 -16.47 -61.70
N TYR A 601 -22.02 -15.37 -60.99
CA TYR A 601 -22.44 -14.08 -61.53
C TYR A 601 -21.22 -13.16 -61.60
N ARG A 602 -20.94 -12.55 -62.76
CA ARG A 602 -19.99 -11.43 -62.87
C ARG A 602 -20.24 -10.58 -64.11
N ALA A 603 -20.72 -9.35 -63.91
CA ALA A 603 -20.36 -8.13 -64.66
C ALA A 603 -21.02 -6.91 -63.96
N ARG A 604 -20.30 -5.93 -63.38
CA ARG A 604 -19.62 -4.75 -64.01
C ARG A 604 -20.62 -3.94 -64.85
N ARG A 605 -20.81 -2.62 -64.72
CA ARG A 605 -20.06 -1.40 -64.32
C ARG A 605 -21.16 -0.34 -64.01
N LYS A 606 -20.99 0.72 -63.20
CA LYS A 606 -19.98 1.79 -63.20
C LYS A 606 -19.93 2.39 -61.80
#